data_AF-A0A9W7BRP1-F1
#
_entry.id   AF-A0A9W7BRP1-F1
#
_cell.length_a   1.000
_cell.length_b   1.000
_cell.length_c   1.000
_cell.angle_alpha   90.00
_cell.angle_beta   90.00
_cell.angle_gamma   90.00
#
_symmetry.space_group_name_H-M   'P 1'
#
loop_
_entity.id
_entity.type
_entity.pdbx_description
1 polymer ?
#
loop_
_entity_poly.entity_id
_entity_poly.type
_entity_poly.pdbx_seq_one_letter_code
_entity_poly.pdbx_strand_id
1 'polypeptide(L)'
;MIEGVERNKRGQIIKPCGIAGCQYRTGYEKDMKNHKAAKHDIDVVWFSCTEDGCEYKAKRASNLKRHKEHVHDIDITWRRCDQDRQDVHNIDVQWHHCDQPNCTYKGKRAPLLKRHKQDAHDIGVQWLQCQENGCNHRAKTASHLKQHKQYIHDIGVKWHHCDQDGCD
;
A
#
# COMPACT_ATOMS: atom_id res chain seq x y z
N MET A 1 -18.84 11.89 -29.99
CA MET A 1 -17.85 10.99 -29.38
C MET A 1 -17.88 11.26 -27.88
N ILE A 2 -18.54 10.42 -27.08
CA ILE A 2 -18.68 10.67 -25.64
C ILE A 2 -17.59 9.85 -24.95
N GLU A 3 -16.62 10.52 -24.34
CA GLU A 3 -15.46 9.91 -23.70
C GLU A 3 -15.88 8.93 -22.61
N GLY A 4 -15.23 7.76 -22.58
CA GLY A 4 -15.53 6.69 -21.63
C GLY A 4 -15.24 7.13 -20.20
N VAL A 5 -16.28 7.35 -19.40
CA VAL A 5 -16.15 7.74 -17.99
C VAL A 5 -15.56 6.58 -17.18
N GLU A 6 -14.36 6.77 -16.63
CA GLU A 6 -13.69 5.78 -15.78
C GLU A 6 -14.50 5.56 -14.48
N ARG A 7 -14.90 4.31 -14.21
CA ARG A 7 -15.71 3.93 -13.03
C ARG A 7 -14.98 2.89 -12.19
N ASN A 8 -15.12 2.97 -10.86
CA ASN A 8 -14.58 1.96 -9.95
C ASN A 8 -15.45 0.68 -9.92
N LYS A 9 -15.01 -0.33 -9.16
CA LYS A 9 -15.74 -1.60 -8.99
C LYS A 9 -17.18 -1.47 -8.46
N ARG A 10 -17.54 -0.33 -7.86
CA ARG A 10 -18.89 -0.01 -7.37
C ARG A 10 -19.66 0.94 -8.31
N GLY A 11 -19.17 1.15 -9.53
CA GLY A 11 -19.82 1.99 -10.54
C GLY A 11 -19.68 3.50 -10.32
N GLN A 12 -18.96 3.93 -9.29
CA GLN A 12 -18.74 5.35 -9.00
C GLN A 12 -17.71 5.93 -9.96
N ILE A 13 -17.99 7.14 -10.44
CA ILE A 13 -17.13 7.87 -11.37
C ILE A 13 -15.83 8.26 -10.65
N ILE A 14 -14.69 7.83 -11.20
CA ILE A 14 -13.37 8.17 -10.68
C ILE A 14 -13.05 9.62 -11.08
N LYS A 15 -12.78 10.45 -10.07
CA LYS A 15 -12.42 11.87 -10.25
C LYS A 15 -10.96 12.10 -9.83
N PRO A 16 -10.18 12.88 -10.60
CA PRO A 16 -8.84 13.29 -10.19
C PRO A 16 -8.90 14.30 -9.03
N CYS A 17 -7.79 14.45 -8.31
CA CYS A 17 -7.68 15.37 -7.17
C CYS A 17 -7.92 16.84 -7.53
N GLY A 18 -7.55 17.23 -8.76
CA GLY A 18 -7.71 18.58 -9.29
C GLY A 18 -6.61 19.57 -8.88
N ILE A 19 -5.62 19.13 -8.09
CA ILE A 19 -4.46 19.95 -7.71
C ILE A 19 -3.35 19.71 -8.72
N ALA A 20 -2.72 20.80 -9.17
CA ALA A 20 -1.62 20.76 -10.12
C ALA A 20 -0.54 19.79 -9.64
N GLY A 21 -0.09 18.90 -10.54
CA GLY A 21 0.89 17.89 -10.21
C GLY A 21 0.39 16.75 -9.31
N CYS A 22 -0.89 16.62 -8.98
CA CYS A 22 -1.41 15.48 -8.22
C CYS A 22 -2.10 14.43 -9.11
N GLN A 23 -1.55 13.20 -9.11
CA GLN A 23 -2.08 12.07 -9.89
C GLN A 23 -3.12 11.24 -9.12
N TYR A 24 -3.45 11.62 -7.88
CA TYR A 24 -4.42 10.88 -7.09
C TYR A 24 -5.81 11.00 -7.70
N ARG A 25 -6.51 9.87 -7.79
CA ARG A 25 -7.86 9.78 -8.32
C ARG A 25 -8.66 8.76 -7.52
N THR A 26 -9.92 9.06 -7.26
CA THR A 26 -10.83 8.18 -6.52
C THR A 26 -12.27 8.43 -6.92
N GLY A 27 -13.10 7.40 -6.80
CA GLY A 27 -14.56 7.52 -6.94
C GLY A 27 -15.29 7.84 -5.64
N TYR A 28 -14.57 7.93 -4.51
CA TYR A 28 -15.15 8.20 -3.20
C TYR A 28 -14.79 9.59 -2.71
N GLU A 29 -15.82 10.40 -2.42
CA GLU A 29 -15.63 11.76 -1.91
C GLU A 29 -14.89 11.80 -0.58
N LYS A 30 -15.22 10.88 0.34
CA LYS A 30 -14.52 10.73 1.63
C LYS A 30 -13.02 10.51 1.45
N ASP A 31 -12.64 9.69 0.48
CA ASP A 31 -11.22 9.42 0.21
C ASP A 31 -10.54 10.63 -0.43
N MET A 32 -11.25 11.36 -1.29
CA MET A 32 -10.76 12.61 -1.88
C MET A 32 -10.49 13.66 -0.80
N LYS A 33 -11.45 13.86 0.12
CA LYS A 33 -11.29 14.78 1.25
C LYS A 33 -10.10 14.39 2.12
N ASN A 34 -10.02 13.12 2.50
CA ASN A 34 -8.92 12.60 3.31
C ASN A 34 -7.55 12.71 2.62
N HIS A 35 -7.51 12.56 1.30
CA HIS A 35 -6.28 12.73 0.53
C HIS A 35 -5.85 14.19 0.51
N LYS A 36 -6.78 15.12 0.22
CA LYS A 36 -6.51 16.57 0.20
C LYS A 36 -6.01 17.07 1.55
N ALA A 37 -6.63 16.66 2.65
CA ALA A 37 -6.14 17.01 3.98
C ALA A 37 -4.73 16.45 4.25
N ALA A 38 -4.46 15.20 3.86
CA ALA A 38 -3.21 14.52 4.19
C ALA A 38 -2.01 14.93 3.30
N LYS A 39 -2.25 15.25 2.02
CA LYS A 39 -1.18 15.49 1.02
C LYS A 39 -1.10 16.93 0.54
N HIS A 40 -2.15 17.71 0.74
CA HIS A 40 -2.23 19.08 0.24
C HIS A 40 -2.60 20.10 1.32
N ASP A 41 -2.79 19.66 2.56
CA ASP A 41 -3.22 20.50 3.68
C ASP A 41 -4.48 21.35 3.38
N ILE A 42 -5.37 20.83 2.51
CA ILE A 42 -6.65 21.47 2.15
C ILE A 42 -7.78 20.84 2.96
N ASP A 43 -8.65 21.68 3.52
CA ASP A 43 -9.80 21.26 4.34
C ASP A 43 -9.37 20.34 5.50
N VAL A 44 -8.23 20.68 6.13
CA VAL A 44 -7.70 19.87 7.24
C VAL A 44 -8.57 20.09 8.46
N VAL A 45 -9.19 19.01 8.90
CA VAL A 45 -9.79 18.93 10.24
C VAL A 45 -8.81 18.19 11.14
N TRP A 46 -8.36 18.88 12.19
CA TRP A 46 -7.51 18.30 13.21
C TRP A 46 -8.37 17.62 14.28
N PHE A 47 -8.05 16.36 14.56
CA PHE A 47 -8.62 15.57 15.63
C PHE A 47 -7.60 15.51 16.76
N SER A 48 -7.79 16.34 17.78
CA SER A 48 -6.90 16.41 18.95
C SER A 48 -7.28 15.37 20.00
N CYS A 49 -6.27 14.85 20.70
CA CYS A 49 -6.49 14.09 21.91
C CYS A 49 -7.03 15.00 23.01
N THR A 50 -7.90 14.45 23.84
CA THR A 50 -8.60 15.16 24.92
C THR A 50 -8.08 14.76 26.29
N GLU A 51 -7.11 13.83 26.33
CA GLU A 51 -6.55 13.33 27.57
C GLU A 51 -5.56 14.33 28.15
N ASP A 52 -5.57 14.44 29.48
CA ASP A 52 -4.72 15.39 30.21
C ASP A 52 -3.24 15.16 29.89
N GLY A 53 -2.53 16.26 29.59
CA GLY A 53 -1.12 16.23 29.21
C GLY A 53 -0.81 15.64 27.82
N CYS A 54 -1.80 15.33 26.98
CA CYS A 54 -1.57 14.79 25.64
C CYS A 54 -1.77 15.81 24.51
N GLU A 55 -0.69 16.17 23.82
CA GLU A 55 -0.72 17.13 22.69
C GLU A 55 -0.95 16.46 21.32
N TYR A 56 -1.24 15.16 21.27
CA TYR A 56 -1.38 14.44 20.01
C TYR A 56 -2.57 14.96 19.19
N LYS A 57 -2.34 15.19 17.90
CA LYS A 57 -3.39 15.51 16.93
C LYS A 57 -3.18 14.78 15.62
N ALA A 58 -4.27 14.42 14.96
CA ALA A 58 -4.23 13.73 13.68
C ALA A 58 -5.19 14.36 12.66
N LYS A 59 -4.86 14.23 11.37
CA LYS A 59 -5.71 14.67 10.25
C LYS A 59 -6.85 13.70 9.92
N ARG A 60 -6.95 12.58 10.64
CA ARG A 60 -7.96 11.53 10.43
C ARG A 60 -8.49 11.03 11.78
N ALA A 61 -9.80 10.93 11.92
CA ALA A 61 -10.45 10.38 13.11
C ALA A 61 -9.97 8.97 13.46
N SER A 62 -9.75 8.11 12.46
CA SER A 62 -9.24 6.74 12.67
C SER A 62 -7.85 6.71 13.30
N ASN A 63 -7.02 7.73 13.03
CA ASN A 63 -5.68 7.81 13.59
C ASN A 63 -5.73 8.26 15.06
N LEU A 64 -6.61 9.23 15.38
CA LEU A 64 -6.85 9.61 16.78
C LEU A 64 -7.41 8.44 17.58
N LYS A 65 -8.39 7.71 17.03
CA LYS A 65 -8.94 6.51 17.68
C LYS A 65 -7.83 5.49 18.00
N ARG A 66 -7.00 5.17 17.00
CA ARG A 66 -5.87 4.25 17.19
C ARG A 66 -4.84 4.77 18.19
N HIS A 67 -4.59 6.08 18.22
CA HIS A 67 -3.73 6.70 19.22
C HIS A 67 -4.30 6.51 20.64
N LYS A 68 -5.60 6.81 20.83
CA LYS A 68 -6.31 6.60 22.09
C LYS A 68 -6.26 5.14 22.55
N GLU A 69 -6.46 4.20 21.63
CA GLU A 69 -6.35 2.76 21.90
C GLU A 69 -4.94 2.36 22.38
N HIS A 70 -3.88 2.84 21.72
CA HIS A 70 -2.51 2.38 22.02
C HIS A 70 -1.76 3.17 23.10
N VAL A 71 -2.14 4.43 23.34
CA VAL A 71 -1.42 5.33 24.25
C VAL A 71 -2.20 5.55 25.54
N HIS A 72 -3.53 5.60 25.46
CA HIS A 72 -4.39 5.91 26.60
C HIS A 72 -5.26 4.74 27.05
N ASP A 73 -5.18 3.59 26.38
CA ASP A 73 -6.03 2.42 26.65
C ASP A 73 -7.54 2.71 26.49
N ILE A 74 -7.90 3.76 25.73
CA ILE A 74 -9.29 4.22 25.57
C ILE A 74 -9.93 3.60 24.33
N ASP A 75 -11.21 3.21 24.46
CA ASP A 75 -12.02 2.59 23.39
C ASP A 75 -11.42 1.28 22.85
N ILE A 76 -10.59 0.60 23.65
CA ILE A 76 -10.03 -0.68 23.24
C ILE A 76 -11.16 -1.70 23.08
N THR A 77 -11.34 -2.12 21.83
CA THR A 77 -12.16 -3.29 21.54
C THR A 77 -11.32 -4.54 21.71
N TRP A 78 -11.36 -5.14 22.91
CA TRP A 78 -10.81 -6.45 23.15
C TRP A 78 -11.59 -7.50 22.37
N ARG A 79 -11.03 -7.94 21.25
CA ARG A 79 -11.54 -9.14 20.57
C ARG A 79 -10.92 -10.35 21.23
N ARG A 80 -11.75 -11.15 21.90
CA ARG A 80 -11.39 -12.51 22.31
C ARG A 80 -10.84 -13.25 21.09
N CYS A 81 -9.68 -13.84 21.23
CA CYS A 81 -9.07 -14.70 20.20
C CYS A 81 -9.72 -16.08 20.21
N ASP A 82 -11.04 -16.13 20.03
CA ASP A 82 -11.72 -17.37 19.74
C ASP A 82 -11.83 -17.50 18.21
N GLN A 83 -11.01 -18.40 17.68
CA GLN A 83 -11.15 -19.07 16.38
C GLN A 83 -10.66 -18.44 15.06
N ASP A 84 -10.44 -17.12 14.91
CA ASP A 84 -10.16 -16.58 13.55
C ASP A 84 -8.71 -16.10 13.26
N ARG A 85 -7.77 -16.19 14.20
CA ARG A 85 -6.38 -15.70 14.01
C ARG A 85 -5.29 -16.60 14.60
N GLN A 86 -5.39 -17.89 14.32
CA GLN A 86 -4.39 -18.90 14.70
C GLN A 86 -2.98 -18.55 14.18
N ASP A 87 -2.89 -17.94 12.99
CA ASP A 87 -1.64 -17.58 12.32
C ASP A 87 -0.82 -16.46 13.00
N VAL A 88 -1.51 -15.61 13.78
CA VAL A 88 -0.88 -14.51 14.53
C VAL A 88 -0.18 -15.03 15.77
N HIS A 89 -0.75 -16.05 16.41
CA HIS A 89 -0.24 -16.62 17.66
C HIS A 89 0.56 -17.93 17.45
N ASN A 90 0.70 -18.41 16.21
CA ASN A 90 1.34 -19.70 15.90
C ASN A 90 0.71 -20.91 16.59
N ILE A 91 -0.56 -20.82 16.99
CA ILE A 91 -1.27 -21.91 17.66
C ILE A 91 -1.95 -22.73 16.57
N ASP A 92 -1.68 -24.03 16.52
CA ASP A 92 -2.23 -24.98 15.53
C ASP A 92 -1.96 -24.60 14.04
N VAL A 93 -0.91 -23.81 13.79
CA VAL A 93 -0.60 -23.41 12.41
C VAL A 93 -0.02 -24.60 11.63
N GLN A 94 -0.75 -25.06 10.63
CA GLN A 94 -0.22 -25.97 9.64
C GLN A 94 0.82 -25.27 8.76
N TRP A 95 2.08 -25.71 8.88
CA TRP A 95 3.18 -25.15 8.10
C TRP A 95 3.23 -25.78 6.71
N HIS A 96 3.35 -24.93 5.69
CA HIS A 96 3.60 -25.37 4.33
C HIS A 96 5.10 -25.34 4.05
N HIS A 97 5.70 -26.52 3.93
CA HIS A 97 7.13 -26.67 3.64
C HIS A 97 7.40 -26.54 2.15
N CYS A 98 8.59 -26.02 1.81
CA CYS A 98 9.10 -26.14 0.46
C CYS A 98 9.39 -27.60 0.14
N ASP A 99 9.01 -28.01 -1.06
CA ASP A 99 9.20 -29.37 -1.59
C ASP A 99 10.53 -29.51 -2.34
N GLN A 100 11.33 -28.44 -2.45
CA GLN A 100 12.59 -28.47 -3.17
C GLN A 100 13.71 -29.12 -2.35
N PRO A 101 14.57 -29.93 -3.00
CA PRO A 101 15.71 -30.55 -2.31
C PRO A 101 16.63 -29.46 -1.74
N ASN A 102 17.13 -29.70 -0.53
CA ASN A 102 17.99 -28.78 0.22
C ASN A 102 17.35 -27.41 0.57
N CYS A 103 16.02 -27.29 0.54
CA CYS A 103 15.32 -26.10 1.01
C CYS A 103 14.65 -26.34 2.38
N THR A 104 14.98 -25.52 3.37
CA THR A 104 14.42 -25.60 4.73
C THR A 104 13.26 -24.62 4.96
N TYR A 105 12.86 -23.88 3.92
CA TYR A 105 11.82 -22.86 4.05
C TYR A 105 10.46 -23.47 4.36
N LYS A 106 9.75 -22.83 5.29
CA LYS A 106 8.34 -23.11 5.59
C LYS A 106 7.57 -21.82 5.77
N GLY A 107 6.36 -21.77 5.22
CA GLY A 107 5.46 -20.63 5.30
C GLY A 107 4.17 -20.98 6.02
N LYS A 108 3.59 -20.01 6.73
CA LYS A 108 2.29 -20.17 7.42
C LYS A 108 1.08 -20.17 6.48
N ARG A 109 1.27 -19.78 5.21
CA ARG A 109 0.20 -19.62 4.22
C ARG A 109 0.68 -19.99 2.83
N ALA A 110 -0.18 -20.60 2.01
CA ALA A 110 0.13 -20.99 0.64
C ALA A 110 0.69 -19.86 -0.26
N PRO A 111 0.19 -18.60 -0.20
CA PRO A 111 0.74 -17.52 -1.01
C PRO A 111 2.20 -17.18 -0.67
N LEU A 112 2.62 -17.34 0.59
CA LEU A 112 4.00 -17.11 1.00
C LEU A 112 4.93 -18.19 0.44
N LEU A 113 4.50 -19.45 0.49
CA LEU A 113 5.25 -20.56 -0.11
C LEU A 113 5.35 -20.40 -1.62
N LYS A 114 4.27 -20.01 -2.31
CA LYS A 114 4.30 -19.73 -3.75
C LYS A 114 5.31 -18.64 -4.10
N ARG A 115 5.33 -17.54 -3.36
CA ARG A 115 6.30 -16.45 -3.56
C ARG A 115 7.73 -16.92 -3.31
N HIS A 116 7.97 -17.67 -2.22
CA HIS A 116 9.28 -18.24 -1.94
C HIS A 116 9.78 -19.12 -3.09
N LYS A 117 8.93 -20.01 -3.63
CA LYS A 117 9.27 -20.86 -4.78
C LYS A 117 9.65 -20.05 -6.02
N GLN A 118 8.96 -18.94 -6.26
CA GLN A 118 9.30 -18.02 -7.36
C GLN A 118 10.66 -17.33 -7.14
N ASP A 119 10.90 -16.84 -5.93
CA ASP A 119 12.08 -16.02 -5.63
C ASP A 119 13.35 -16.87 -5.48
N ALA A 120 13.29 -17.96 -4.72
CA ALA A 120 14.43 -18.79 -4.34
C ALA A 120 14.70 -19.98 -5.27
N HIS A 121 13.69 -20.43 -6.02
CA HIS A 121 13.81 -21.62 -6.86
C HIS A 121 13.41 -21.39 -8.32
N ASP A 122 12.99 -20.17 -8.68
CA ASP A 122 12.50 -19.85 -10.03
C ASP A 122 11.31 -20.71 -10.49
N ILE A 123 10.59 -21.33 -9.55
CA ILE A 123 9.46 -22.23 -9.81
C ILE A 123 8.17 -21.43 -9.93
N GLY A 124 7.43 -21.67 -11.02
CA GLY A 124 6.17 -20.99 -11.28
C GLY A 124 6.34 -19.48 -11.51
N VAL A 125 7.53 -19.06 -11.94
CA VAL A 125 7.81 -17.70 -12.37
C VAL A 125 7.30 -17.52 -13.79
N GLN A 126 6.44 -16.52 -13.99
CA GLN A 126 6.17 -15.98 -15.30
C GLN A 126 7.02 -14.71 -15.45
N TRP A 127 8.06 -14.79 -16.27
CA TRP A 127 8.96 -13.66 -16.50
C TRP A 127 8.24 -12.55 -17.24
N LEU A 128 8.16 -11.38 -16.61
CA LEU A 128 7.65 -10.18 -17.22
C LEU A 128 8.80 -9.45 -17.90
N GLN A 129 8.75 -9.35 -19.22
CA GLN A 129 9.76 -8.67 -20.02
C GLN A 129 9.48 -7.18 -20.12
N CYS A 130 10.54 -6.37 -20.10
CA CYS A 130 10.42 -4.99 -20.53
C CYS A 130 10.05 -4.95 -22.02
N GLN A 131 9.18 -4.03 -22.41
CA GLN A 131 8.72 -3.88 -23.80
C GLN A 131 9.38 -2.67 -24.48
N GLU A 132 10.29 -1.99 -23.79
CA GLU A 132 10.99 -0.83 -24.33
C GLU A 132 12.05 -1.28 -25.34
N ASN A 133 12.16 -0.53 -26.43
CA ASN A 133 13.05 -0.88 -27.54
C ASN A 133 14.50 -0.99 -27.07
N GLY A 134 15.15 -2.11 -27.36
CA GLY A 134 16.53 -2.39 -26.97
C GLY A 134 16.73 -2.80 -25.51
N CYS A 135 15.67 -2.97 -24.70
CA CYS A 135 15.79 -3.40 -23.31
C CYS A 135 15.55 -4.90 -23.13
N ASN A 136 16.58 -5.62 -22.64
CA ASN A 136 16.52 -7.07 -22.39
C ASN A 136 16.16 -7.43 -20.93
N HIS A 137 15.70 -6.46 -20.13
CA HIS A 137 15.41 -6.70 -18.72
C HIS A 137 14.15 -7.56 -18.54
N ARG A 138 14.20 -8.50 -17.59
CA ARG A 138 13.09 -9.34 -17.18
C ARG A 138 12.97 -9.37 -15.66
N ALA A 139 11.74 -9.38 -15.16
CA ALA A 139 11.45 -9.43 -13.73
C ALA A 139 10.47 -10.53 -13.37
N LYS A 140 10.62 -11.07 -12.15
CA LYS A 140 9.75 -12.12 -11.60
C LYS A 140 8.38 -11.59 -11.13
N THR A 141 8.27 -10.29 -10.83
CA THR A 141 7.05 -9.66 -10.31
C THR A 141 6.75 -8.36 -11.04
N ALA A 142 5.46 -7.99 -11.10
CA ALA A 142 5.02 -6.75 -11.73
C ALA A 142 5.59 -5.51 -11.03
N SER A 143 5.75 -5.57 -9.71
CA SER A 143 6.34 -4.47 -8.94
C SER A 143 7.80 -4.22 -9.30
N HIS A 144 8.60 -5.27 -9.46
CA HIS A 144 10.00 -5.13 -9.88
C HIS A 144 10.11 -4.62 -11.32
N LEU A 145 9.27 -5.10 -12.26
CA LEU A 145 9.28 -4.56 -13.62
C LEU A 145 8.87 -3.07 -13.65
N LYS A 146 7.87 -2.70 -12.85
CA LYS A 146 7.45 -1.29 -12.72
C LYS A 146 8.59 -0.43 -12.19
N GLN A 147 9.28 -0.88 -11.16
CA GLN A 147 10.41 -0.16 -10.58
C GLN A 147 11.58 -0.04 -11.57
N HIS A 148 11.89 -1.09 -12.33
CA HIS A 148 12.87 -1.04 -13.41
C HIS A 148 12.50 0.02 -14.46
N LYS A 149 11.24 0.00 -14.92
CA LYS A 149 10.73 1.00 -15.87
C LYS A 149 10.86 2.43 -15.34
N GLN A 150 10.64 2.61 -14.03
CA GLN A 150 10.82 3.90 -13.38
C GLN A 150 12.29 4.33 -13.38
N TYR A 151 13.22 3.49 -12.92
CA TYR A 151 14.61 3.91 -12.74
C TYR A 151 15.49 3.89 -14.00
N ILE A 152 15.14 3.07 -15.00
CA ILE A 152 15.99 2.87 -16.20
C ILE A 152 15.39 3.53 -17.44
N HIS A 153 14.07 3.68 -17.49
CA HIS A 153 13.37 4.24 -18.64
C HIS A 153 12.60 5.52 -18.31
N ASP A 154 12.62 5.96 -17.05
CA ASP A 154 11.82 7.10 -16.56
C ASP A 154 10.31 6.94 -16.81
N ILE A 155 9.85 5.70 -17.04
CA ILE A 155 8.45 5.38 -17.35
C ILE A 155 7.65 5.27 -16.07
N GLY A 156 6.63 6.11 -15.96
CA GLY A 156 5.79 6.18 -14.77
C GLY A 156 6.52 6.78 -13.57
N VAL A 157 7.62 7.50 -13.81
CA VAL A 157 8.24 8.40 -12.83
C VAL A 157 7.41 9.66 -12.72
N LYS A 158 7.35 10.19 -11.50
CA LYS A 158 6.78 11.49 -11.24
C LYS A 158 7.87 12.37 -10.64
N TRP A 159 8.33 13.32 -11.43
CA TRP A 159 9.31 14.31 -11.01
C TRP A 159 8.66 15.32 -10.05
N HIS A 160 9.40 15.63 -8.99
CA HIS A 160 9.02 16.63 -8.00
C HIS A 160 10.10 17.70 -8.02
N HIS A 161 9.75 18.92 -8.40
CA HIS A 161 10.66 20.05 -8.34
C HIS A 161 10.83 20.49 -6.89
N CYS A 162 12.07 20.81 -6.52
CA CYS A 162 12.40 21.40 -5.23
C CYS A 162 12.36 22.92 -5.39
N ASP A 163 11.44 23.59 -4.69
CA ASP A 163 11.31 25.06 -4.74
C ASP A 163 12.25 25.78 -3.76
N GLN A 164 13.26 25.08 -3.23
CA GLN A 164 14.21 25.63 -2.26
C GLN A 164 15.39 26.28 -2.98
N ASP A 165 15.62 27.56 -2.69
CA ASP A 165 16.71 28.36 -3.27
C ASP A 165 18.07 27.68 -3.03
N GLY A 166 18.80 27.37 -4.11
CA GLY A 166 20.11 26.72 -4.08
C GLY A 166 20.12 25.18 -4.21
N CYS A 167 19.00 24.55 -4.55
CA CYS A 167 18.95 23.13 -4.89
C CYS A 167 19.00 22.92 -6.41
N ASP A 168 20.21 22.70 -6.96
CA ASP A 168 20.42 22.13 -8.30
C ASP A 168 20.60 20.60 -8.18
#